data_AF-A0A537F5G0-F1
#
_entry.id   AF-A0A537F5G0-F1
#
_cell.length_a   1.000
_cell.length_b   1.000
_cell.length_c   1.000
_cell.angle_alpha   90.00
_cell.angle_beta   90.00
_cell.angle_gamma   90.00
#
_symmetry.space_group_name_H-M   'P 1'
#
loop_
_entity.id
_entity.type
_entity.pdbx_description
1 polymer ?
#
loop_
_entity_poly.entity_id
_entity_poly.type
_entity_poly.pdbx_seq_one_letter_code
_entity_poly.pdbx_strand_id
1 'polypeptide(L)'
;MNGVEPSAYYCPETNESVFFNTEYYGQCKSWALGMAAAVLEDKRNTHSIHGACVDVNGKGVIIVAPTGTGKTTQSFKLMELSDGRIVGDDWVYIDHNEGRRLGYLIGRQPEKSLYMRTETQLTKSWLRKTFDESKCENVVVRKNDCEFTEGSTGCRLNRGTCVFDEGMEWCYYAFGNSRALVPRQNLLGPSKIADEAKIKLLVLLQRDETSPAEARLGEDAAVEVLKKGEYMIRPGAGPRDMWGKLGREPWYNPYLLKLDHSRQERFFRDMIGVFDVKCILLNTGVETVEETYRRILSALD
;
A
#
# COMPACT_ATOMS: atom_id res chain seq x y z
N MET A 1 -22.88 -17.97 21.88
CA MET A 1 -23.59 -18.16 20.60
C MET A 1 -22.51 -18.31 19.54
N ASN A 2 -22.44 -19.46 18.86
CA ASN A 2 -21.48 -19.68 17.78
C ASN A 2 -21.95 -18.89 16.56
N GLY A 3 -21.53 -17.63 16.45
CA GLY A 3 -21.78 -16.82 15.27
C GLY A 3 -21.03 -17.41 14.07
N VAL A 4 -21.60 -17.30 12.88
CA VAL A 4 -20.89 -17.65 11.64
C VAL A 4 -19.73 -16.68 11.49
N GLU A 5 -18.52 -17.21 11.35
CA GLU A 5 -17.28 -16.45 11.15
C GLU A 5 -17.39 -15.50 9.95
N PRO A 6 -16.85 -14.26 10.04
CA PRO A 6 -16.82 -13.32 8.92
C PRO A 6 -16.24 -13.97 7.66
N SER A 7 -17.01 -13.98 6.58
CA SER A 7 -16.67 -14.74 5.36
C SER A 7 -17.06 -13.97 4.10
N ALA A 8 -16.35 -14.21 3.00
CA ALA A 8 -16.69 -13.70 1.68
C ALA A 8 -16.52 -14.80 0.63
N TYR A 9 -17.42 -14.83 -0.36
CA TYR A 9 -17.44 -15.81 -1.44
C TYR A 9 -17.50 -15.10 -2.78
N TYR A 10 -16.86 -15.66 -3.81
CA TYR A 10 -16.85 -15.14 -5.18
C TYR A 10 -17.30 -16.23 -6.14
N CYS A 11 -18.22 -15.90 -7.05
CA CYS A 11 -18.63 -16.76 -8.15
C CYS A 11 -17.98 -16.28 -9.45
N PRO A 12 -16.96 -16.99 -9.97
CA PRO A 12 -16.28 -16.61 -11.22
C PRO A 12 -17.19 -16.58 -12.45
N GLU A 13 -18.25 -17.38 -12.46
CA GLU A 13 -19.18 -17.50 -13.59
C GLU A 13 -20.02 -16.22 -13.75
N THR A 14 -20.49 -15.63 -12.65
CA THR A 14 -21.31 -14.42 -12.67
C THR A 14 -20.52 -13.15 -12.35
N ASN A 15 -19.29 -13.29 -11.83
CA ASN A 15 -18.47 -12.20 -11.28
C ASN A 15 -19.16 -11.48 -10.12
N GLU A 16 -19.76 -12.24 -9.21
CA GLU A 16 -20.46 -11.73 -8.03
C GLU A 16 -19.73 -12.12 -6.74
N SER A 17 -19.76 -11.23 -5.74
CA SER A 17 -19.29 -11.54 -4.39
C SER A 17 -20.38 -11.34 -3.34
N VAL A 18 -20.42 -12.25 -2.37
CA VAL A 18 -21.34 -12.21 -1.23
C VAL A 18 -20.53 -12.18 0.06
N PHE A 19 -20.87 -11.25 0.95
CA PHE A 19 -20.22 -11.06 2.24
C PHE A 19 -21.17 -11.47 3.36
N PHE A 20 -20.67 -12.22 4.34
CA PHE A 20 -21.42 -12.66 5.51
C PHE A 20 -20.72 -12.18 6.77
N ASN A 21 -21.47 -11.52 7.66
CA ASN A 21 -21.06 -11.14 9.02
C ASN A 21 -19.72 -10.38 9.12
N THR A 22 -19.37 -9.58 8.13
CA THR A 22 -18.16 -8.73 8.17
C THR A 22 -18.54 -7.27 8.25
N GLU A 23 -17.91 -6.56 9.18
CA GLU A 23 -17.98 -5.10 9.30
C GLU A 23 -16.65 -4.44 8.85
N TYR A 24 -15.67 -5.25 8.45
CA TYR A 24 -14.35 -4.76 8.07
C TYR A 24 -14.36 -4.24 6.64
N TYR A 25 -14.25 -2.91 6.49
CA TYR A 25 -14.26 -2.26 5.19
C TYR A 25 -13.12 -2.75 4.29
N GLY A 26 -11.95 -3.06 4.87
CA GLY A 26 -10.80 -3.56 4.11
C GLY A 26 -11.11 -4.86 3.35
N GLN A 27 -11.95 -5.75 3.90
CA GLN A 27 -12.38 -6.95 3.18
C GLN A 27 -13.27 -6.58 1.99
N CYS A 28 -14.24 -5.70 2.19
CA CYS A 28 -15.12 -5.22 1.12
C CYS A 28 -14.31 -4.53 0.00
N LYS A 29 -13.37 -3.64 0.37
CA LYS A 29 -12.47 -2.94 -0.56
C LYS A 29 -11.68 -3.94 -1.41
N SER A 30 -10.90 -4.80 -0.77
CA SER A 30 -9.98 -5.71 -1.47
C SER A 30 -10.72 -6.69 -2.37
N TRP A 31 -11.89 -7.18 -1.97
CA TRP A 31 -12.71 -8.07 -2.79
C TRP A 31 -13.32 -7.34 -3.98
N ALA A 32 -13.86 -6.13 -3.81
CA ALA A 32 -14.41 -5.36 -4.93
C ALA A 32 -13.34 -5.06 -5.99
N LEU A 33 -12.13 -4.68 -5.57
CA LEU A 33 -10.99 -4.48 -6.48
C LEU A 33 -10.50 -5.80 -7.08
N GLY A 34 -10.52 -6.90 -6.32
CA GLY A 34 -10.20 -8.24 -6.79
C GLY A 34 -11.16 -8.75 -7.86
N MET A 35 -12.46 -8.48 -7.73
CA MET A 35 -13.48 -8.81 -8.74
C MET A 35 -13.23 -8.03 -10.03
N ALA A 36 -12.98 -6.72 -9.91
CA ALA A 36 -12.63 -5.90 -11.06
C ALA A 36 -11.36 -6.42 -11.74
N ALA A 37 -10.33 -6.79 -10.97
CA ALA A 37 -9.11 -7.40 -11.48
C ALA A 37 -9.38 -8.71 -12.23
N ALA A 38 -10.22 -9.61 -11.68
CA ALA A 38 -10.56 -10.87 -12.32
C ALA A 38 -11.20 -10.67 -13.71
N VAL A 39 -12.08 -9.68 -13.86
CA VAL A 39 -12.69 -9.33 -15.14
C VAL A 39 -11.70 -8.63 -16.08
N LEU A 40 -10.92 -7.67 -15.57
CA LEU A 40 -10.02 -6.84 -16.36
C LEU A 40 -8.78 -7.62 -16.85
N GLU A 41 -8.22 -8.51 -16.03
CA GLU A 41 -7.12 -9.39 -16.45
C GLU A 41 -7.58 -10.31 -17.58
N ASP A 42 -8.76 -10.91 -17.44
CA ASP A 42 -9.31 -11.85 -18.40
C ASP A 42 -9.73 -11.21 -19.72
N LYS A 43 -10.45 -10.08 -19.65
CA LYS A 43 -11.08 -9.46 -20.83
C LYS A 43 -10.28 -8.31 -21.44
N ARG A 44 -9.36 -7.71 -20.69
CA ARG A 44 -8.66 -6.47 -21.10
C ARG A 44 -7.15 -6.56 -20.99
N ASN A 45 -6.59 -7.70 -20.58
CA ASN A 45 -5.14 -7.85 -20.37
C ASN A 45 -4.59 -6.75 -19.44
N THR A 46 -5.37 -6.42 -18.40
CA THR A 46 -5.05 -5.37 -17.44
C THR A 46 -4.35 -5.95 -16.24
N HIS A 47 -3.10 -5.58 -16.00
CA HIS A 47 -2.33 -5.99 -14.83
C HIS A 47 -2.86 -5.28 -13.57
N SER A 48 -3.18 -6.06 -12.54
CA SER A 48 -3.55 -5.55 -11.23
C SER A 48 -2.39 -5.65 -10.24
N ILE A 49 -1.87 -4.51 -9.79
CA ILE A 49 -0.73 -4.44 -8.86
C ILE A 49 -1.21 -3.96 -7.50
N HIS A 50 -0.86 -4.70 -6.45
CA HIS A 50 -0.95 -4.22 -5.06
C HIS A 50 0.32 -3.41 -4.74
N GLY A 51 0.22 -2.10 -4.91
CA GLY A 51 1.35 -1.19 -4.80
C GLY A 51 0.91 0.27 -4.81
N ALA A 52 1.78 1.15 -4.30
CA ALA A 52 1.56 2.59 -4.41
C ALA A 52 1.98 3.07 -5.80
N CYS A 53 1.31 4.09 -6.33
CA CYS A 53 1.71 4.81 -7.53
C CYS A 53 1.77 6.31 -7.27
N VAL A 54 2.92 6.91 -7.60
CA VAL A 54 3.18 8.34 -7.44
C VAL A 54 3.71 8.86 -8.77
N ASP A 55 3.19 9.98 -9.22
CA ASP A 55 3.75 10.74 -10.33
C ASP A 55 4.75 11.78 -9.80
N VAL A 56 5.97 11.76 -10.33
CA VAL A 56 7.02 12.72 -10.00
C VAL A 56 7.48 13.37 -11.29
N ASN A 57 7.12 14.64 -11.49
CA ASN A 57 7.47 15.38 -12.69
C ASN A 57 7.07 14.68 -14.02
N GLY A 58 5.89 14.07 -14.07
CA GLY A 58 5.39 13.34 -15.23
C GLY A 58 5.97 11.92 -15.39
N LYS A 59 6.79 11.45 -14.44
CA LYS A 59 7.34 10.10 -14.38
C LYS A 59 6.67 9.31 -13.25
N GLY A 60 5.90 8.30 -13.62
CA GLY A 60 5.21 7.40 -12.69
C GLY A 60 6.17 6.40 -12.04
N VAL A 61 6.10 6.32 -10.71
CA VAL A 61 6.77 5.33 -9.87
C VAL A 61 5.73 4.38 -9.30
N ILE A 62 5.94 3.08 -9.47
CA ILE A 62 5.17 2.04 -8.76
C ILE A 62 6.05 1.49 -7.65
N ILE A 63 5.52 1.41 -6.43
CA ILE A 63 6.20 0.80 -5.28
C ILE A 63 5.43 -0.45 -4.86
N VAL A 64 6.05 -1.62 -5.08
CA VAL A 64 5.56 -2.91 -4.61
C VAL A 64 6.39 -3.34 -3.41
N ALA A 65 5.71 -3.73 -2.34
CA ALA A 65 6.35 -3.81 -1.04
C ALA A 65 5.49 -4.65 -0.09
N PRO A 66 6.08 -5.64 0.60
CA PRO A 66 5.43 -6.32 1.71
C PRO A 66 5.06 -5.38 2.83
N THR A 67 4.11 -5.79 3.68
CA THR A 67 3.73 -5.04 4.87
C THR A 67 4.95 -4.74 5.76
N GLY A 68 5.10 -3.49 6.19
CA GLY A 68 6.17 -3.08 7.11
C GLY A 68 7.53 -2.76 6.48
N THR A 69 7.65 -2.80 5.14
CA THR A 69 8.87 -2.44 4.39
C THR A 69 8.93 -0.96 3.98
N GLY A 70 7.96 -0.14 4.39
CA GLY A 70 8.02 1.31 4.18
C GLY A 70 7.34 1.85 2.92
N LYS A 71 6.47 1.07 2.24
CA LYS A 71 5.67 1.50 1.08
C LYS A 71 5.03 2.88 1.26
N THR A 72 4.23 3.02 2.32
CA THR A 72 3.52 4.26 2.64
C THR A 72 4.49 5.38 3.00
N THR A 73 5.58 5.08 3.71
CA THR A 73 6.58 6.09 4.06
C THR A 73 7.23 6.69 2.81
N GLN A 74 7.63 5.84 1.85
CA GLN A 74 8.27 6.29 0.62
C GLN A 74 7.27 6.99 -0.32
N SER A 75 6.06 6.45 -0.48
CA SER A 75 5.05 7.10 -1.33
C SER A 75 4.62 8.47 -0.83
N PHE A 76 4.49 8.65 0.50
CA PHE A 76 4.21 9.96 1.10
C PHE A 76 5.35 10.96 0.83
N LYS A 77 6.60 10.54 1.01
CA LYS A 77 7.75 11.41 0.80
C LYS A 77 7.89 11.85 -0.67
N LEU A 78 7.55 10.98 -1.63
CA LEU A 78 7.48 11.34 -3.05
C LEU A 78 6.33 12.32 -3.32
N MET A 79 5.17 12.14 -2.71
CA MET A 79 4.03 13.05 -2.85
C MET A 79 4.29 14.45 -2.26
N GLU A 80 5.13 14.54 -1.21
CA GLU A 80 5.52 15.81 -0.57
C GLU A 80 6.44 16.67 -1.45
N LEU A 81 7.05 16.13 -2.51
CA LEU A 81 7.80 16.91 -3.50
C LEU A 81 6.93 17.98 -4.14
N SER A 82 7.51 19.12 -4.52
CA SER A 82 6.78 20.23 -5.17
C SER A 82 6.04 19.76 -6.43
N ASP A 83 6.66 18.89 -7.23
CA ASP A 83 6.17 18.26 -8.45
C ASP A 83 5.65 16.82 -8.26
N GLY A 84 5.53 16.37 -7.01
CA GLY A 84 4.97 15.08 -6.64
C GLY A 84 3.43 15.11 -6.63
N ARG A 85 2.81 14.07 -7.20
CA ARG A 85 1.36 13.86 -7.18
C ARG A 85 1.03 12.40 -6.87
N ILE A 86 0.17 12.15 -5.89
CA ILE A 86 -0.29 10.78 -5.59
C ILE A 86 -1.29 10.34 -6.66
N VAL A 87 -1.07 9.14 -7.20
CA VAL A 87 -2.05 8.43 -8.02
C VAL A 87 -2.90 7.56 -7.10
N GLY A 88 -2.25 6.67 -6.34
CA GLY A 88 -2.84 5.80 -5.33
C GLY A 88 -1.79 5.26 -4.36
N ASP A 89 -2.20 4.81 -3.18
CA ASP A 89 -1.27 4.34 -2.13
C ASP A 89 -1.19 2.80 -2.00
N ASP A 90 -2.07 2.08 -2.70
CA ASP A 90 -2.33 0.67 -2.41
C ASP A 90 -2.65 -0.20 -3.63
N TRP A 91 -3.23 0.36 -4.69
CA TRP A 91 -3.65 -0.40 -5.87
C TRP A 91 -3.38 0.37 -7.18
N VAL A 92 -3.01 -0.36 -8.23
CA VAL A 92 -2.82 0.19 -9.58
C VAL A 92 -3.33 -0.80 -10.62
N TYR A 93 -4.06 -0.31 -11.62
CA TYR A 93 -4.38 -1.04 -12.83
C TYR A 93 -3.56 -0.51 -14.02
N ILE A 94 -3.05 -1.43 -14.85
CA ILE A 94 -2.29 -1.10 -16.06
C ILE A 94 -2.84 -1.93 -17.22
N ASP A 95 -3.38 -1.30 -18.26
CA ASP A 95 -3.80 -1.98 -19.48
C ASP A 95 -2.58 -2.18 -20.41
N HIS A 96 -2.14 -3.43 -20.58
CA HIS A 96 -0.98 -3.74 -21.43
C HIS A 96 -1.31 -3.63 -22.93
N ASN A 97 -2.58 -3.77 -23.35
CA ASN A 97 -2.97 -3.57 -24.75
C ASN A 97 -2.88 -2.09 -25.12
N GLU A 98 -3.39 -1.22 -24.23
CA GLU A 98 -3.20 0.23 -24.35
C GLU A 98 -1.71 0.57 -24.35
N GLY A 99 -0.95 -0.05 -23.43
CA GLY A 99 0.49 0.10 -23.37
C GLY A 99 1.19 -0.18 -24.70
N ARG A 100 0.88 -1.31 -25.33
CA ARG A 100 1.44 -1.68 -26.66
C ARG A 100 1.08 -0.67 -27.74
N ARG A 101 -0.13 -0.10 -27.70
CA ARG A 101 -0.57 0.93 -28.65
C ARG A 101 0.17 2.26 -28.45
N LEU A 102 0.44 2.65 -27.20
CA LEU A 102 1.09 3.93 -26.86
C LEU A 102 2.62 3.85 -26.85
N GLY A 103 3.18 2.65 -26.72
CA GLY A 103 4.62 2.43 -26.50
C GLY A 103 5.09 2.71 -25.07
N TYR A 104 4.17 2.89 -24.11
CA TYR A 104 4.48 3.05 -22.69
C TYR A 104 3.27 2.67 -21.82
N LEU A 105 3.52 2.28 -20.57
CA LEU A 105 2.46 1.90 -19.63
C LEU A 105 1.87 3.13 -18.92
N ILE A 106 0.57 3.06 -18.65
CA ILE A 106 -0.17 4.03 -17.82
C ILE A 106 -0.71 3.28 -16.61
N GLY A 107 -0.32 3.70 -15.41
CA GLY A 107 -0.90 3.21 -14.16
C GLY A 107 -2.05 4.10 -13.73
N ARG A 108 -3.19 3.48 -13.39
CA ARG A 108 -4.41 4.18 -12.93
C ARG A 108 -4.82 3.67 -11.57
N GLN A 109 -5.23 4.59 -10.70
CA GLN A 109 -5.80 4.25 -9.40
C GLN A 109 -7.31 4.05 -9.55
N PRO A 110 -7.87 2.85 -9.25
CA PRO A 110 -9.32 2.64 -9.25
C PRO A 110 -10.09 3.37 -8.15
N GLU A 111 -9.42 3.78 -7.07
CA GLU A 111 -10.06 4.38 -5.89
C GLU A 111 -10.04 5.92 -5.92
N LYS A 112 -11.06 6.56 -5.32
CA LYS A 112 -11.09 8.03 -5.14
C LYS A 112 -10.61 8.50 -3.76
N SER A 113 -10.49 7.57 -2.81
CA SER A 113 -10.03 7.81 -1.45
C SER A 113 -8.85 6.90 -1.11
N LEU A 114 -8.03 7.33 -0.15
CA LEU A 114 -6.92 6.57 0.42
C LEU A 114 -7.40 5.90 1.71
N TYR A 115 -7.09 4.61 1.89
CA TYR A 115 -7.47 3.85 3.09
C TYR A 115 -6.32 3.83 4.12
N MET A 116 -6.06 5.01 4.68
CA MET A 116 -4.84 5.30 5.42
C MET A 116 -4.87 4.71 6.84
N ARG A 117 -3.71 4.26 7.33
CA ARG A 117 -3.54 3.96 8.76
C ARG A 117 -3.50 5.23 9.58
N THR A 118 -4.36 5.36 10.59
CA THR A 118 -4.43 6.58 11.39
C THR A 118 -3.29 6.71 12.39
N GLU A 119 -2.57 5.62 12.67
CA GLU A 119 -1.35 5.63 13.49
C GLU A 119 -0.27 6.60 12.95
N THR A 120 -0.33 6.90 11.65
CA THR A 120 0.56 7.87 11.00
C THR A 120 0.48 9.26 11.62
N GLN A 121 -0.65 9.64 12.24
CA GLN A 121 -0.81 10.93 12.94
C GLN A 121 0.18 11.10 14.10
N LEU A 122 0.66 10.01 14.71
CA LEU A 122 1.67 10.04 15.78
C LEU A 122 2.97 10.73 15.33
N THR A 123 3.34 10.56 14.06
CA THR A 123 4.56 11.17 13.47
C THR A 123 4.25 12.39 12.60
N LYS A 124 2.99 12.56 12.19
CA LYS A 124 2.53 13.64 11.32
C LYS A 124 1.30 14.28 11.93
N SER A 125 1.52 15.15 12.92
CA SER A 125 0.45 15.78 13.70
C SER A 125 -0.58 16.53 12.84
N TRP A 126 -0.15 17.07 11.70
CA TRP A 126 -1.01 17.76 10.74
C TRP A 126 -2.12 16.89 10.13
N LEU A 127 -1.98 15.56 10.12
CA LEU A 127 -3.01 14.62 9.65
C LEU A 127 -4.25 14.61 10.55
N ARG A 128 -4.16 15.13 11.77
CA ARG A 128 -5.25 15.13 12.74
C ARG A 128 -6.53 15.72 12.15
N LYS A 129 -6.44 16.93 11.57
CA LYS A 129 -7.59 17.62 10.97
C LYS A 129 -8.22 16.78 9.86
N THR A 130 -7.39 16.21 8.97
CA THR A 130 -7.86 15.37 7.88
C THR A 130 -8.61 14.13 8.40
N PHE A 131 -8.14 13.52 9.49
CA PHE A 131 -8.79 12.35 10.09
C PHE A 131 -10.07 12.73 10.85
N ASP A 132 -10.11 13.88 11.52
CA ASP A 132 -11.32 14.39 12.18
C ASP A 132 -12.46 14.60 11.15
N GLU A 133 -12.12 14.96 9.91
CA GLU A 133 -13.06 15.17 8.81
C GLU A 133 -13.34 13.88 7.97
N SER A 134 -12.72 12.75 8.32
CA SER A 134 -12.80 11.49 7.55
C SER A 134 -13.60 10.41 8.26
N LYS A 135 -14.17 9.48 7.50
CA LYS A 135 -14.74 8.25 8.06
C LYS A 135 -13.61 7.38 8.62
N CYS A 136 -13.68 7.05 9.91
CA CYS A 136 -12.66 6.27 10.59
C CYS A 136 -13.20 4.90 11.02
N GLU A 137 -12.31 3.91 11.02
CA GLU A 137 -12.56 2.53 11.44
C GLU A 137 -11.60 2.19 12.60
N ASN A 138 -12.13 1.58 13.66
CA ASN A 138 -11.35 1.05 14.80
C ASN A 138 -10.47 2.07 15.55
N VAL A 139 -10.77 3.37 15.47
CA VAL A 139 -10.09 4.39 16.30
C VAL A 139 -10.51 4.26 17.76
N VAL A 140 -9.61 4.56 18.68
CA VAL A 140 -9.92 4.47 20.12
C VAL A 140 -10.70 5.70 20.53
N VAL A 141 -11.91 5.47 21.06
CA VAL A 141 -12.88 6.54 21.37
C VAL A 141 -13.04 6.83 22.87
N ARG A 142 -12.43 6.01 23.73
CA ARG A 142 -12.43 6.19 25.18
C ARG A 142 -11.05 5.91 25.74
N LYS A 143 -10.61 6.75 26.68
CA LYS A 143 -9.34 6.58 27.39
C LYS A 143 -9.20 5.21 28.06
N ASN A 144 -10.27 4.70 28.65
CA ASN A 144 -10.27 3.41 29.35
C ASN A 144 -10.05 2.22 28.40
N ASP A 145 -10.27 2.38 27.10
CA ASP A 145 -10.04 1.35 26.10
C ASP A 145 -8.61 1.41 25.53
N CYS A 146 -7.80 2.40 25.93
CA CYS A 146 -6.44 2.61 25.44
C CYS A 146 -5.42 1.83 26.28
N GLU A 147 -4.77 0.84 25.67
CA GLU A 147 -3.70 0.06 26.30
C GLU A 147 -2.36 0.83 26.47
N PHE A 148 -2.33 2.14 26.22
CA PHE A 148 -1.12 2.96 26.26
C PHE A 148 -1.17 4.10 27.27
N THR A 149 -2.20 4.19 28.11
CA THR A 149 -2.27 5.17 29.21
C THR A 149 -1.18 4.93 30.25
N GLU A 150 -0.52 5.99 30.72
CA GLU A 150 0.53 5.96 31.73
C GLU A 150 0.20 6.89 32.90
N GLY A 151 0.00 6.32 34.10
CA GLY A 151 -0.46 7.11 35.24
C GLY A 151 -1.84 7.75 34.98
N SER A 152 -2.09 8.89 35.62
CA SER A 152 -3.38 9.59 35.50
C SER A 152 -3.53 10.36 34.19
N THR A 153 -2.45 10.89 33.61
CA THR A 153 -2.50 11.80 32.45
C THR A 153 -1.54 11.46 31.31
N GLY A 154 -0.66 10.48 31.47
CA GLY A 154 0.41 10.19 30.52
C GLY A 154 0.01 9.22 29.39
N CYS A 155 0.86 9.17 28.37
CA CYS A 155 0.75 8.23 27.25
C CYS A 155 2.11 7.61 26.93
N ARG A 156 2.20 6.27 26.96
CA ARG A 156 3.42 5.51 26.66
C ARG A 156 3.92 5.65 25.22
N LEU A 157 3.04 5.99 24.28
CA LEU A 157 3.39 6.06 22.85
C LEU A 157 4.16 7.32 22.48
N ASN A 158 3.82 8.47 23.09
CA ASN A 158 4.47 9.75 22.82
C ASN A 158 5.28 10.28 24.03
N ARG A 159 5.24 9.59 25.18
CA ARG A 159 5.82 10.02 26.46
C ARG A 159 5.35 11.42 26.91
N GLY A 160 4.14 11.78 26.50
CA GLY A 160 3.50 13.07 26.79
C GLY A 160 2.12 12.90 27.41
N THR A 161 1.32 13.95 27.36
CA THR A 161 -0.08 13.93 27.84
C THR A 161 -0.94 13.08 26.90
N CYS A 162 -1.88 12.32 27.47
CA CYS A 162 -2.85 11.56 26.69
C CYS A 162 -3.81 12.52 25.98
N VAL A 163 -4.09 12.27 24.69
CA VAL A 163 -4.95 13.13 23.87
C VAL A 163 -6.34 13.37 24.48
N PHE A 164 -6.89 12.39 25.20
CA PHE A 164 -8.17 12.56 25.89
C PHE A 164 -8.09 13.59 27.02
N ASP A 165 -6.96 13.69 27.72
CA ASP A 165 -6.73 14.73 28.74
C ASP A 165 -6.45 16.11 28.12
N GLU A 166 -6.06 16.13 26.84
CA GLU A 166 -5.96 17.36 26.03
C GLU A 166 -7.30 17.77 25.42
N GLY A 167 -8.41 17.09 25.79
CA GLY A 167 -9.75 17.40 25.33
C GLY A 167 -10.09 16.84 23.94
N MET A 168 -9.28 15.92 23.41
CA MET A 168 -9.53 15.30 22.13
C MET A 168 -10.54 14.16 22.25
N GLU A 169 -11.45 14.06 21.28
CA GLU A 169 -12.52 13.04 21.28
C GLU A 169 -12.01 11.64 20.93
N TRP A 170 -10.95 11.54 20.12
CA TRP A 170 -10.46 10.28 19.56
C TRP A 170 -8.93 10.17 19.66
N CYS A 171 -8.44 8.94 19.82
CA CYS A 171 -7.02 8.62 19.69
C CYS A 171 -6.77 7.80 18.43
N TYR A 172 -6.03 8.40 17.49
CA TYR A 172 -5.78 7.84 16.15
C TYR A 172 -4.66 6.81 16.07
N TYR A 173 -3.83 6.70 17.09
CA TYR A 173 -2.61 5.88 17.08
C TYR A 173 -2.55 4.81 18.17
N ALA A 174 -3.57 4.72 19.03
CA ALA A 174 -3.64 3.68 20.05
C ALA A 174 -3.93 2.29 19.47
N PHE A 175 -4.56 2.17 18.31
CA PHE A 175 -4.77 0.88 17.65
C PHE A 175 -4.05 0.84 16.30
N GLY A 176 -3.06 -0.06 16.14
CA GLY A 176 -2.17 -0.05 14.96
C GLY A 176 -2.83 -0.40 13.61
N ASN A 177 -4.06 -0.95 13.64
CA ASN A 177 -4.84 -1.20 12.41
C ASN A 177 -6.10 -0.32 12.34
N SER A 178 -6.12 0.82 13.05
CA SER A 178 -7.13 1.86 12.85
C SER A 178 -6.92 2.56 11.50
N ARG A 179 -8.02 2.93 10.86
CA ARG A 179 -8.03 3.41 9.47
C ARG A 179 -8.89 4.66 9.29
N ALA A 180 -8.53 5.47 8.31
CA ALA A 180 -9.34 6.59 7.84
C ALA A 180 -9.50 6.49 6.32
N LEU A 181 -10.72 6.69 5.85
CA LEU A 181 -11.03 6.81 4.43
C LEU A 181 -10.93 8.28 4.03
N VAL A 182 -9.76 8.67 3.52
CA VAL A 182 -9.42 10.06 3.20
C VAL A 182 -9.65 10.32 1.71
N PRO A 183 -10.60 11.19 1.30
CA PRO A 183 -10.68 11.62 -0.09
C PRO A 183 -9.33 12.20 -0.53
N ARG A 184 -8.79 11.73 -1.67
CA ARG A 184 -7.41 12.06 -2.09
C ARG A 184 -7.12 13.57 -2.03
N GLN A 185 -8.03 14.38 -2.60
CA GLN A 185 -7.90 15.83 -2.64
C GLN A 185 -7.84 16.51 -1.26
N ASN A 186 -8.32 15.87 -0.19
CA ASN A 186 -8.31 16.42 1.16
C ASN A 186 -6.96 16.21 1.88
N LEU A 187 -6.05 15.41 1.33
CA LEU A 187 -4.78 15.09 1.98
C LEU A 187 -3.78 16.26 1.89
N LEU A 188 -3.37 16.64 0.66
CA LEU A 188 -2.45 17.76 0.41
C LEU A 188 -2.99 18.77 -0.63
N GLY A 189 -4.29 18.69 -0.93
CA GLY A 189 -4.96 19.54 -1.90
C GLY A 189 -5.04 18.95 -3.31
N PRO A 190 -5.93 19.49 -4.17
CA PRO A 190 -6.18 18.94 -5.51
C PRO A 190 -4.96 18.93 -6.44
N SER A 191 -4.02 19.87 -6.28
CA SER A 191 -2.81 19.95 -7.12
C SER A 191 -1.83 18.81 -6.88
N LYS A 192 -2.00 18.05 -5.80
CA LYS A 192 -1.16 16.90 -5.43
C LYS A 192 -1.75 15.57 -5.90
N ILE A 193 -2.82 15.58 -6.69
CA ILE A 193 -3.50 14.36 -7.14
C ILE A 193 -3.32 14.18 -8.64
N ALA A 194 -3.12 12.93 -9.06
CA ALA A 194 -3.29 12.50 -10.45
C ALA A 194 -4.19 11.26 -10.48
N ASP A 195 -5.00 11.10 -11.54
CA ASP A 195 -5.77 9.87 -11.75
C ASP A 195 -4.95 8.79 -12.47
N GLU A 196 -3.88 9.21 -13.17
CA GLU A 196 -3.01 8.33 -13.92
C GLU A 196 -1.56 8.85 -13.96
N ALA A 197 -0.60 7.95 -14.20
CA ALA A 197 0.80 8.28 -14.43
C ALA A 197 1.44 7.40 -15.50
N LYS A 198 2.35 7.98 -16.28
CA LYS A 198 3.18 7.25 -17.26
C LYS A 198 4.29 6.51 -16.53
N ILE A 199 4.23 5.19 -16.48
CA ILE A 199 5.12 4.39 -15.63
C ILE A 199 6.54 4.37 -16.20
N LYS A 200 7.51 4.68 -15.35
CA LYS A 200 8.94 4.75 -15.67
C LYS A 200 9.83 3.98 -14.71
N LEU A 201 9.35 3.74 -13.49
CA LEU A 201 10.12 3.05 -12.47
C LEU A 201 9.23 2.09 -11.68
N LEU A 202 9.67 0.84 -11.56
CA LEU A 202 9.20 -0.13 -10.59
C LEU A 202 10.21 -0.20 -9.44
N VAL A 203 9.75 0.07 -8.23
CA VAL A 203 10.51 -0.04 -7.00
C VAL A 203 9.97 -1.23 -6.22
N LEU A 204 10.83 -2.19 -5.96
CA LEU A 204 10.57 -3.29 -5.04
C LEU A 204 11.21 -2.95 -3.70
N LEU A 205 10.47 -3.08 -2.59
CA LEU A 205 11.02 -2.87 -1.25
C LEU A 205 11.17 -4.19 -0.52
N GLN A 206 12.36 -4.40 0.02
CA GLN A 206 12.63 -5.42 1.02
C GLN A 206 13.13 -4.79 2.31
N ARG A 207 13.23 -5.62 3.36
CA ARG A 207 13.72 -5.17 4.65
C ARG A 207 14.38 -6.30 5.42
N ASP A 208 15.70 -6.32 5.37
CA ASP A 208 16.56 -7.27 6.06
C ASP A 208 17.91 -6.64 6.38
N GLU A 209 18.74 -7.33 7.15
CA GLU A 209 20.01 -6.78 7.68
C GLU A 209 21.22 -7.09 6.79
N THR A 210 21.08 -7.96 5.78
CA THR A 210 22.23 -8.56 5.09
C THR A 210 22.32 -8.22 3.61
N SER A 211 21.20 -7.93 2.97
CA SER A 211 21.11 -7.62 1.54
C SER A 211 21.61 -6.21 1.24
N PRO A 212 22.14 -5.96 0.02
CA PRO A 212 22.61 -4.64 -0.36
C PRO A 212 21.49 -3.61 -0.32
N ALA A 213 21.87 -2.34 -0.14
CA ALA A 213 20.97 -1.20 -0.15
C ALA A 213 20.16 -1.08 -1.45
N GLU A 214 20.78 -1.36 -2.59
CA GLU A 214 20.17 -1.28 -3.93
C GLU A 214 20.65 -2.41 -4.81
N ALA A 215 19.73 -2.99 -5.58
CA ALA A 215 20.03 -3.82 -6.74
C ALA A 215 19.18 -3.37 -7.93
N ARG A 216 19.80 -3.18 -9.10
CA ARG A 216 19.07 -2.97 -10.36
C ARG A 216 18.72 -4.32 -10.95
N LEU A 217 17.44 -4.51 -11.30
CA LEU A 217 16.93 -5.80 -11.73
C LEU A 217 16.55 -5.75 -13.21
N GLY A 218 16.98 -6.77 -13.94
CA GLY A 218 16.37 -7.14 -15.22
C GLY A 218 15.08 -7.94 -15.01
N GLU A 219 14.43 -8.30 -16.11
CA GLU A 219 13.09 -8.89 -16.12
C GLU A 219 12.98 -10.16 -15.28
N ASP A 220 13.85 -11.14 -15.54
CA ASP A 220 13.80 -12.44 -14.85
C ASP A 220 14.21 -12.31 -13.38
N ALA A 221 15.18 -11.45 -13.06
CA ALA A 221 15.59 -11.21 -11.67
C ALA A 221 14.47 -10.55 -10.86
N ALA A 222 13.72 -9.61 -11.45
CA ALA A 222 12.56 -8.99 -10.81
C ALA A 222 11.44 -10.00 -10.58
N VAL A 223 11.14 -10.84 -11.58
CA VAL A 223 10.13 -11.91 -11.45
C VAL A 223 10.51 -12.90 -10.34
N GLU A 224 11.78 -13.30 -10.25
CA GLU A 224 12.23 -14.21 -9.19
C GLU A 224 12.07 -13.59 -7.80
N VAL A 225 12.39 -12.30 -7.62
CA VAL A 225 12.16 -11.58 -6.35
C VAL A 225 10.67 -11.56 -6.00
N LEU A 226 9.82 -11.17 -6.94
CA LEU A 226 8.37 -11.10 -6.75
C LEU A 226 7.78 -12.48 -6.42
N LYS A 227 8.23 -13.53 -7.11
CA LYS A 227 7.78 -14.91 -6.91
C LYS A 227 8.23 -15.49 -5.58
N LYS A 228 9.49 -15.29 -5.21
CA LYS A 228 10.06 -15.76 -3.95
C LYS A 228 9.36 -15.11 -2.76
N GLY A 229 9.09 -13.81 -2.89
CA GLY A 229 8.15 -13.12 -2.03
C GLY A 229 8.56 -13.09 -0.56
N GLU A 230 9.85 -13.03 -0.26
CA GLU A 230 10.36 -13.13 1.12
C GLU A 230 10.12 -11.87 1.91
N TYR A 231 9.49 -11.96 3.09
CA TYR A 231 9.31 -10.80 3.96
C TYR A 231 9.50 -11.15 5.43
N MET A 232 9.96 -10.18 6.21
CA MET A 232 10.02 -10.31 7.65
C MET A 232 8.64 -10.08 8.25
N ILE A 233 8.11 -11.04 8.99
CA ILE A 233 6.83 -10.91 9.69
C ILE A 233 7.04 -9.96 10.87
N ARG A 234 6.42 -8.77 10.83
CA ARG A 234 6.58 -7.72 11.86
C ARG A 234 5.45 -7.74 12.88
N PRO A 235 5.65 -7.14 14.07
CA PRO A 235 4.57 -6.86 15.00
C PRO A 235 3.36 -6.20 14.34
N GLY A 236 2.18 -6.76 14.56
CA GLY A 236 0.92 -6.31 13.94
C GLY A 236 0.63 -6.92 12.55
N ALA A 237 1.50 -7.80 12.03
CA ALA A 237 1.24 -8.62 10.84
C ALA A 237 1.25 -10.11 11.21
N GLY A 238 0.13 -10.80 11.00
CA GLY A 238 -0.04 -12.21 11.32
C GLY A 238 0.02 -12.55 12.83
N PRO A 239 -0.02 -13.85 13.17
CA PRO A 239 0.03 -14.33 14.56
C PRO A 239 1.29 -13.88 15.32
N ARG A 240 1.16 -13.59 16.63
CA ARG A 240 2.25 -13.04 17.47
C ARG A 240 3.49 -13.92 17.53
N ASP A 241 3.31 -15.24 17.50
CA ASP A 241 4.38 -16.25 17.54
C ASP A 241 5.18 -16.34 16.23
N MET A 242 4.71 -15.69 15.17
CA MET A 242 5.39 -15.61 13.88
C MET A 242 6.21 -14.33 13.70
N TRP A 243 6.08 -13.36 14.60
CA TRP A 243 6.82 -12.11 14.53
C TRP A 243 8.35 -12.35 14.63
N GLY A 244 9.12 -11.67 13.78
CA GLY A 244 10.57 -11.83 13.65
C GLY A 244 11.02 -13.00 12.79
N LYS A 245 10.08 -13.81 12.25
CA LYS A 245 10.39 -14.90 11.31
C LYS A 245 10.26 -14.43 9.86
N LEU A 246 10.96 -15.12 8.96
CA LEU A 246 10.80 -14.97 7.52
C LEU A 246 9.52 -15.69 7.05
N GLY A 247 8.64 -14.93 6.41
CA GLY A 247 7.52 -15.44 5.62
C GLY A 247 7.87 -15.46 4.13
N ARG A 248 7.12 -16.25 3.36
CA ARG A 248 7.20 -16.31 1.89
C ARG A 248 5.80 -16.26 1.31
N GLU A 249 5.53 -15.22 0.55
CA GLU A 249 4.30 -15.06 -0.21
C GLU A 249 4.60 -14.22 -1.44
N PRO A 250 4.27 -14.67 -2.67
CA PRO A 250 4.56 -13.90 -3.86
C PRO A 250 4.05 -12.46 -3.74
N TRP A 251 4.89 -11.48 -4.06
CA TRP A 251 4.55 -10.05 -4.05
C TRP A 251 3.70 -9.65 -5.26
N TYR A 252 2.95 -10.59 -5.82
CA TYR A 252 1.85 -10.31 -6.71
C TYR A 252 0.69 -9.75 -5.89
N ASN A 253 -0.40 -9.39 -6.56
CA ASN A 253 -1.59 -8.95 -5.86
C ASN A 253 -2.23 -10.12 -5.09
N PRO A 254 -2.25 -10.11 -3.73
CA PRO A 254 -2.80 -11.22 -2.94
C PRO A 254 -4.33 -11.26 -2.99
N TYR A 255 -4.97 -10.22 -3.54
CA TYR A 255 -6.41 -10.06 -3.60
C TYR A 255 -7.01 -10.47 -4.95
N LEU A 256 -6.24 -11.16 -5.80
CA LEU A 256 -6.76 -11.73 -7.05
C LEU A 256 -7.73 -12.87 -6.73
N LEU A 257 -8.99 -12.71 -7.14
CA LEU A 257 -10.02 -13.73 -6.94
C LEU A 257 -9.94 -14.88 -7.96
N LYS A 258 -9.13 -14.71 -9.01
CA LYS A 258 -8.72 -15.74 -9.97
C LYS A 258 -7.19 -15.73 -10.06
N LEU A 259 -6.53 -16.61 -9.32
CA LEU A 259 -5.07 -16.68 -9.27
C LEU A 259 -4.51 -17.19 -10.61
N ASP A 260 -3.66 -16.38 -11.24
CA ASP A 260 -2.88 -16.73 -12.44
C ASP A 260 -1.46 -16.14 -12.31
N HIS A 261 -0.61 -16.81 -11.53
CA HIS A 261 0.76 -16.35 -11.28
C HIS A 261 1.57 -16.26 -12.58
N SER A 262 1.37 -17.18 -13.52
CA SER A 262 2.07 -17.14 -14.81
C SER A 262 1.71 -15.88 -15.61
N ARG A 263 0.47 -15.38 -15.50
CA ARG A 263 0.08 -14.09 -16.09
C ARG A 263 0.69 -12.91 -15.37
N GLN A 264 0.74 -12.92 -14.03
CA GLN A 264 1.44 -11.88 -13.26
C GLN A 264 2.93 -11.82 -13.64
N GLU A 265 3.60 -12.96 -13.72
CA GLU A 265 5.00 -13.07 -14.18
C GLU A 265 5.20 -12.46 -15.58
N ARG A 266 4.28 -12.74 -16.52
CA ARG A 266 4.33 -12.14 -17.86
C ARG A 266 4.13 -10.63 -17.81
N PHE A 267 3.21 -10.11 -17.00
CA PHE A 267 3.00 -8.67 -16.90
C PHE A 267 4.23 -7.94 -16.35
N PHE A 268 4.86 -8.44 -15.30
CA PHE A 268 6.09 -7.83 -14.78
C PHE A 268 7.27 -7.95 -15.76
N ARG A 269 7.39 -9.08 -16.46
CA ARG A 269 8.39 -9.26 -17.52
C ARG A 269 8.18 -8.24 -18.65
N ASP A 270 6.96 -8.15 -19.18
CA ASP A 270 6.60 -7.17 -20.22
C ASP A 270 6.86 -5.73 -19.77
N MET A 271 6.49 -5.38 -18.53
CA MET A 271 6.72 -4.06 -17.96
C MET A 271 8.18 -3.64 -18.07
N ILE A 272 9.11 -4.53 -17.70
CA ILE A 272 10.53 -4.22 -17.67
C ILE A 272 11.14 -4.34 -19.07
N GLY A 273 10.88 -5.45 -19.77
CA GLY A 273 11.54 -5.78 -21.04
C GLY A 273 10.95 -5.13 -22.27
N VAL A 274 9.62 -5.09 -22.36
CA VAL A 274 8.92 -4.54 -23.54
C VAL A 274 8.71 -3.04 -23.42
N PHE A 275 8.41 -2.55 -22.21
CA PHE A 275 8.10 -1.13 -21.99
C PHE A 275 9.25 -0.32 -21.39
N ASP A 276 10.43 -0.93 -21.21
CA ASP A 276 11.65 -0.28 -20.71
C ASP A 276 11.42 0.47 -19.39
N VAL A 277 10.61 -0.12 -18.50
CA VAL A 277 10.43 0.37 -17.13
C VAL A 277 11.62 -0.09 -16.30
N LYS A 278 12.39 0.86 -15.77
CA LYS A 278 13.51 0.55 -14.87
C LYS A 278 12.98 -0.19 -13.63
N CYS A 279 13.70 -1.21 -13.16
CA CYS A 279 13.36 -1.92 -11.93
C CYS A 279 14.51 -1.86 -10.93
N ILE A 280 14.22 -1.40 -9.72
CA ILE A 280 15.18 -1.38 -8.60
C ILE A 280 14.59 -2.09 -7.39
N LEU A 281 15.43 -2.81 -6.66
CA LEU A 281 15.13 -3.42 -5.39
C LEU A 281 15.90 -2.67 -4.30
N LEU A 282 15.19 -2.12 -3.33
CA LEU A 282 15.75 -1.31 -2.26
C LEU A 282 15.57 -2.00 -0.90
N ASN A 283 16.65 -2.07 -0.12
CA ASN A 283 16.63 -2.62 1.22
C ASN A 283 16.48 -1.51 2.27
N THR A 284 15.26 -1.39 2.81
CA THR A 284 14.91 -0.41 3.86
C THR A 284 15.38 -0.82 5.26
N GLY A 285 16.09 -1.93 5.39
CA GLY A 285 16.67 -2.42 6.65
C GLY A 285 18.06 -1.86 6.94
N VAL A 286 18.79 -1.45 5.91
CA VAL A 286 20.20 -1.04 5.99
C VAL A 286 20.43 0.44 5.67
N GLU A 287 19.38 1.17 5.31
CA GLU A 287 19.42 2.59 4.96
C GLU A 287 18.33 3.40 5.68
N THR A 288 18.59 4.71 5.80
CA THR A 288 17.59 5.68 6.25
C THR A 288 16.51 5.91 5.18
N VAL A 289 15.35 6.43 5.60
CA VAL A 289 14.26 6.79 4.69
C VAL A 289 14.75 7.78 3.62
N GLU A 290 15.58 8.75 4.01
CA GLU A 290 16.18 9.76 3.14
C GLU A 290 17.11 9.16 2.07
N GLU A 291 17.92 8.16 2.43
CA GLU A 291 18.83 7.50 1.48
C GLU A 291 18.04 6.66 0.46
N THR A 292 17.11 5.83 0.92
CA THR A 292 16.20 5.07 0.03
C THR A 292 15.45 6.01 -0.91
N TYR A 293 14.96 7.14 -0.40
CA TYR A 293 14.28 8.15 -1.19
C TYR A 293 15.17 8.76 -2.28
N ARG A 294 16.42 9.13 -1.96
CA ARG A 294 17.38 9.65 -2.95
C ARG A 294 17.66 8.64 -4.06
N ARG A 295 17.68 7.34 -3.75
CA ARG A 295 17.84 6.28 -4.75
C ARG A 295 16.66 6.21 -5.71
N ILE A 296 15.43 6.35 -5.22
CA ILE A 296 14.23 6.41 -6.08
C ILE A 296 14.34 7.59 -7.06
N LEU A 297 14.72 8.77 -6.58
CA LEU A 297 14.90 9.94 -7.44
C LEU A 297 16.03 9.76 -8.47
N SER A 298 17.18 9.25 -8.02
CA SER A 298 18.32 8.96 -8.90
C SER A 298 17.98 7.94 -10.00
N ALA A 299 17.12 6.97 -9.71
CA ALA A 299 16.66 6.01 -10.71
C ALA A 299 15.64 6.60 -11.70
N LEU A 300 14.91 7.65 -11.31
CA LEU A 300 13.98 8.35 -12.19
C LEU A 300 14.68 9.24 -13.23
N ASP A 301 15.86 9.77 -12.90
CA ASP A 301 16.70 10.56 -13.82
C ASP A 301 17.17 9.73 -15.03
#